data_AF-A0A9E3SKG9-F1
#
_entry.id   AF-A0A9E3SKG9-F1
#
_cell.length_a   1.000
_cell.length_b   1.000
_cell.length_c   1.000
_cell.angle_alpha   90.00
_cell.angle_beta   90.00
_cell.angle_gamma   90.00
#
_symmetry.space_group_name_H-M   'P 1'
#
loop_
_entity.id
_entity.type
_entity.pdbx_description
1 polymer ?
#
loop_
_entity_poly.entity_id
_entity_poly.type
_entity_poly.pdbx_seq_one_letter_code
_entity_poly.pdbx_strand_id
1 'polypeptide(L)'
;RSTRSAARRAPAPRNEHAEQAALVGWARLHEHRLPGLALLFAIPNGGRRDAVTGARLKAEGVRAGVPDLFLPAARRGFHGLFIELKAPGGAASPVQRGWIARLRQAGYSAEVCCGWEAAALTLTHYLEE
;
A
#
# COMPACT_ATOMS: atom_id res chain seq x y z
N ARG A 1 40.86 2.11 -29.71
CA ARG A 1 40.27 2.42 -28.38
C ARG A 1 38.77 2.15 -28.49
N SER A 2 38.30 0.98 -28.05
CA SER A 2 36.89 0.55 -28.19
C SER A 2 36.12 0.93 -26.93
N THR A 3 35.14 1.82 -27.05
CA THR A 3 34.22 2.19 -25.98
C THR A 3 33.10 1.16 -25.92
N ARG A 4 33.15 0.23 -24.96
CA ARG A 4 31.98 -0.60 -24.63
C ARG A 4 30.98 0.28 -23.87
N SER A 5 29.88 0.62 -24.55
CA SER A 5 28.68 1.13 -23.89
C SER A 5 28.16 0.07 -22.91
N ALA A 6 28.14 0.40 -21.62
CA ALA A 6 27.53 -0.45 -20.60
C ALA A 6 26.02 -0.43 -20.81
N ALA A 7 25.44 -1.53 -21.31
CA ALA A 7 24.01 -1.69 -21.39
C ALA A 7 23.40 -1.51 -19.98
N ARG A 8 22.50 -0.53 -19.82
CA ARG A 8 21.73 -0.37 -18.58
C ARG A 8 20.98 -1.67 -18.32
N ARG A 9 21.29 -2.36 -17.22
CA ARG A 9 20.50 -3.50 -16.75
C ARG A 9 19.06 -3.02 -16.60
N ALA A 10 18.12 -3.75 -17.20
CA ALA A 10 16.70 -3.54 -16.94
C ALA A 10 16.50 -3.60 -15.41
N PRO A 11 15.67 -2.70 -14.83
CA PRO A 11 15.39 -2.76 -13.40
C PRO A 11 14.82 -4.13 -13.06
N ALA A 12 15.20 -4.66 -11.89
CA ALA A 12 14.65 -5.90 -11.39
C ALA A 12 13.11 -5.82 -11.38
N PRO A 13 12.39 -6.93 -11.63
CA PRO A 13 10.93 -6.94 -11.59
C PRO A 13 10.48 -6.35 -10.26
N ARG A 14 9.64 -5.31 -10.32
CA ARG A 14 9.14 -4.65 -9.11
C ARG A 14 8.26 -5.64 -8.36
N ASN A 15 8.70 -6.02 -7.16
CA ASN A 15 7.89 -6.79 -6.23
C ASN A 15 7.02 -5.84 -5.40
N GLU A 16 6.03 -6.37 -4.68
CA GLU A 16 5.11 -5.56 -3.85
C GLU A 16 5.86 -4.64 -2.87
N HIS A 17 7.00 -5.10 -2.34
CA HIS A 17 7.85 -4.28 -1.47
C HIS A 17 8.42 -3.04 -2.18
N ALA A 18 8.94 -3.20 -3.40
CA ALA A 18 9.47 -2.09 -4.19
C ALA A 18 8.36 -1.08 -4.56
N GLU A 19 7.17 -1.57 -4.89
CA GLU A 19 6.00 -0.73 -5.14
C GLU A 19 5.59 0.07 -3.90
N GLN A 20 5.53 -0.57 -2.73
CA GLN A 20 5.17 0.13 -1.49
C GLN A 20 6.23 1.16 -1.09
N ALA A 21 7.50 0.82 -1.23
CA ALA A 21 8.59 1.76 -0.97
C ALA A 21 8.54 2.98 -1.91
N ALA A 22 8.25 2.75 -3.19
CA ALA A 22 8.07 3.83 -4.16
C ALA A 22 6.87 4.73 -3.80
N LEU A 23 5.73 4.15 -3.42
CA LEU A 23 4.55 4.88 -2.99
C LEU A 23 4.81 5.75 -1.76
N VAL A 24 5.43 5.18 -0.71
CA VAL A 24 5.75 5.92 0.52
C VAL A 24 6.77 7.02 0.25
N GLY A 25 7.78 6.75 -0.60
CA GLY A 25 8.73 7.76 -1.05
C GLY A 25 8.06 8.91 -1.80
N TRP A 26 7.15 8.58 -2.73
CA TRP A 26 6.33 9.57 -3.42
C TRP A 26 5.47 10.38 -2.45
N ALA A 27 4.78 9.73 -1.51
CA ALA A 27 3.90 10.40 -0.56
C ALA A 27 4.65 11.46 0.25
N ARG A 28 5.81 11.08 0.83
CA ARG A 28 6.69 11.98 1.58
C ARG A 28 7.15 13.20 0.79
N LEU A 29 7.48 13.02 -0.50
CA LEU A 29 7.87 14.14 -1.36
C LEU A 29 6.72 15.11 -1.65
N HIS A 30 5.47 14.63 -1.58
CA HIS A 30 4.28 15.40 -1.95
C HIS A 30 3.49 15.96 -0.76
N GLU A 31 3.89 15.70 0.48
CA GLU A 31 3.24 16.22 1.69
C GLU A 31 3.08 17.75 1.67
N HIS A 32 4.02 18.49 1.10
CA HIS A 32 3.94 19.95 0.98
C HIS A 32 2.77 20.42 0.10
N ARG A 33 2.38 19.64 -0.91
CA ARG A 33 1.26 19.94 -1.82
C ARG A 33 -0.05 19.32 -1.34
N LEU A 34 0.03 18.13 -0.74
CA LEU A 34 -1.10 17.39 -0.22
C LEU A 34 -0.82 17.01 1.25
N PRO A 35 -1.05 17.93 2.21
CA PRO A 35 -0.69 17.73 3.61
C PRO A 35 -1.33 16.48 4.25
N GLY A 36 -2.47 16.02 3.73
CA GLY A 36 -3.11 14.79 4.18
C GLY A 36 -2.23 13.54 4.02
N LEU A 37 -1.28 13.54 3.08
CA LEU A 37 -0.35 12.41 2.88
C LEU A 37 0.53 12.13 4.09
N ALA A 38 0.78 13.13 4.96
CA ALA A 38 1.56 12.95 6.19
C ALA A 38 0.89 12.00 7.21
N LEU A 39 -0.40 11.72 7.03
CA LEU A 39 -1.15 10.77 7.87
C LEU A 39 -1.06 9.32 7.37
N LEU A 40 -0.54 9.07 6.17
CA LEU A 40 -0.46 7.73 5.57
C LEU A 40 0.56 6.86 6.31
N PHE A 41 0.17 5.65 6.73
CA PHE A 41 1.09 4.69 7.32
C PHE A 41 0.84 3.25 6.85
N ALA A 42 1.89 2.43 6.93
CA ALA A 42 1.83 1.02 6.59
C ALA A 42 1.37 0.16 7.76
N ILE A 43 0.56 -0.85 7.46
CA ILE A 43 0.13 -1.92 8.35
C ILE A 43 0.90 -3.18 7.93
N PRO A 44 2.04 -3.51 8.55
CA PRO A 44 2.95 -4.52 8.03
C PRO A 44 2.50 -5.97 8.31
N ASN A 45 1.20 -6.28 8.27
CA ASN A 45 0.66 -7.58 8.71
C ASN A 45 1.12 -8.76 7.83
N GLY A 46 1.46 -8.53 6.56
CA GLY A 46 1.88 -9.57 5.60
C GLY A 46 3.35 -10.01 5.65
N GLY A 47 4.21 -9.39 6.48
CA GLY A 47 5.65 -9.67 6.51
C GLY A 47 6.01 -11.12 6.89
N ARG A 48 7.03 -11.69 6.22
CA ARG A 48 7.60 -13.01 6.58
C ARG A 48 8.22 -12.95 7.97
N ARG A 49 7.88 -13.92 8.81
CA ARG A 49 8.31 -14.02 10.20
C ARG A 49 8.48 -15.48 10.59
N ASP A 50 9.26 -15.73 11.63
CA ASP A 50 9.32 -17.06 12.26
C ASP A 50 8.01 -17.38 12.99
N ALA A 51 7.79 -18.66 13.30
CA ALA A 51 6.55 -19.14 13.89
C ALA A 51 6.28 -18.52 15.28
N VAL A 52 7.32 -18.30 16.07
CA VAL A 52 7.20 -17.77 17.44
C VAL A 52 6.77 -16.30 17.38
N THR A 53 7.47 -15.48 16.59
CA THR A 53 7.12 -14.08 16.36
C THR A 53 5.73 -13.96 15.76
N GLY A 54 5.39 -14.81 14.79
CA GLY A 54 4.06 -14.82 14.17
C GLY A 54 2.94 -15.14 15.17
N ALA A 55 3.15 -16.07 16.10
CA ALA A 55 2.18 -16.40 17.13
C ALA A 55 2.00 -15.24 18.13
N ARG A 56 3.09 -14.62 18.58
CA ARG A 56 3.06 -13.46 19.49
C ARG A 56 2.29 -12.29 18.87
N LEU A 57 2.61 -11.92 17.63
CA LEU A 57 1.92 -10.82 16.94
C LEU A 57 0.43 -11.10 16.71
N LYS A 58 0.04 -12.35 16.44
CA LYS A 58 -1.38 -12.71 16.37
C LYS A 58 -2.07 -12.55 17.72
N ALA A 59 -1.40 -12.89 18.83
CA ALA A 59 -1.91 -12.65 20.18
C ALA A 59 -2.03 -11.16 20.51
N GLU A 60 -1.14 -10.33 19.96
CA GLU A 60 -1.19 -8.86 20.02
C GLU A 60 -2.24 -8.24 19.07
N GLY A 61 -2.91 -9.06 18.26
CA GLY A 61 -4.03 -8.62 17.41
C GLY A 61 -3.71 -8.41 15.94
N VAL A 62 -2.52 -8.79 15.46
CA VAL A 62 -2.23 -8.81 14.02
C VAL A 62 -3.20 -9.75 13.31
N ARG A 63 -3.85 -9.22 12.26
CA ARG A 63 -4.80 -9.98 11.45
C ARG A 63 -4.29 -10.12 10.01
N ALA A 64 -4.25 -11.35 9.52
CA ALA A 64 -3.87 -11.64 8.15
C ALA A 64 -4.85 -11.02 7.15
N GLY A 65 -4.32 -10.46 6.08
CA GLY A 65 -5.08 -9.90 4.96
C GLY A 65 -5.71 -8.52 5.21
N VAL A 66 -5.40 -7.85 6.33
CA VAL A 66 -5.69 -6.41 6.46
C VAL A 66 -4.89 -5.67 5.37
N PRO A 67 -5.47 -4.68 4.67
CA PRO A 67 -4.77 -3.92 3.63
C PRO A 67 -3.47 -3.28 4.12
N ASP A 68 -2.51 -3.15 3.21
CA ASP A 68 -1.12 -2.77 3.53
C ASP A 68 -0.96 -1.34 4.05
N LEU A 69 -1.85 -0.42 3.67
CA LEU A 69 -1.73 1.00 4.01
C LEU A 69 -3.07 1.55 4.50
N PHE A 70 -2.99 2.50 5.42
CA PHE A 70 -4.15 3.23 5.91
C PHE A 70 -3.86 4.74 5.98
N LEU A 71 -4.81 5.51 5.48
CA LEU A 71 -4.87 6.96 5.53
C LEU A 71 -6.08 7.36 6.39
N PRO A 72 -5.87 7.78 7.65
CA PRO A 72 -6.94 8.17 8.58
C PRO A 72 -7.44 9.60 8.33
N ALA A 73 -7.73 9.93 7.08
CA ALA A 73 -8.29 11.23 6.69
C ALA A 73 -9.75 11.05 6.27
N ALA A 74 -10.69 11.61 7.03
CA ALA A 74 -12.10 11.58 6.65
C ALA A 74 -12.33 12.49 5.43
N ARG A 75 -12.74 11.90 4.30
CA ARG A 75 -12.99 12.59 3.02
C ARG A 75 -14.08 11.85 2.26
N ARG A 76 -14.81 12.58 1.40
CA ARG A 76 -15.77 11.99 0.44
C ARG A 76 -16.81 11.05 1.09
N GLY A 77 -17.23 11.34 2.32
CA GLY A 77 -18.19 10.53 3.07
C GLY A 77 -17.62 9.28 3.75
N PHE A 78 -16.30 9.05 3.68
CA PHE A 78 -15.62 7.92 4.31
C PHE A 78 -14.82 8.35 5.55
N HIS A 79 -14.65 7.42 6.49
CA HIS A 79 -13.85 7.65 7.72
C HIS A 79 -12.33 7.61 7.50
N GLY A 80 -11.89 7.14 6.34
CA GLY A 80 -10.49 6.94 5.98
C GLY A 80 -10.37 6.05 4.76
N LEU A 81 -9.16 5.94 4.22
CA LEU A 81 -8.84 5.16 3.04
C LEU A 81 -7.85 4.05 3.38
N PHE A 82 -8.22 2.81 3.08
CA PHE A 82 -7.31 1.67 3.04
C PHE A 82 -6.84 1.40 1.62
N ILE A 83 -5.57 1.03 1.45
CA ILE A 83 -5.00 0.60 0.17
C ILE A 83 -4.34 -0.76 0.37
N GLU A 84 -4.77 -1.73 -0.43
CA GLU A 84 -4.09 -3.01 -0.64
C GLU A 84 -3.26 -2.88 -1.92
N LEU A 85 -1.95 -2.97 -1.81
CA LEU A 85 -1.05 -2.72 -2.94
C LEU A 85 -0.61 -4.04 -3.58
N LYS A 86 -0.71 -4.11 -4.91
CA LYS A 86 -0.25 -5.24 -5.71
C LYS A 86 0.82 -4.82 -6.70
N ALA A 87 1.82 -5.68 -6.88
CA ALA A 87 2.73 -5.56 -8.01
C ALA A 87 1.97 -5.78 -9.33
N PRO A 88 2.47 -5.27 -10.47
CA PRO A 88 1.91 -5.57 -11.78
C PRO A 88 1.69 -7.07 -11.99
N GLY A 89 0.45 -7.47 -12.32
CA GLY A 89 0.05 -8.87 -12.47
C GLY A 89 -0.32 -9.60 -11.17
N GLY A 90 -0.21 -8.93 -10.01
CA GLY A 90 -0.68 -9.43 -8.72
C GLY A 90 -2.18 -9.25 -8.53
N ALA A 91 -2.77 -10.05 -7.64
CA ALA A 91 -4.18 -9.98 -7.27
C ALA A 91 -4.36 -10.12 -5.77
N ALA A 92 -5.35 -9.41 -5.20
CA ALA A 92 -5.72 -9.56 -3.80
C ALA A 92 -6.21 -10.99 -3.54
N SER A 93 -5.73 -11.60 -2.45
CA SER A 93 -6.18 -12.93 -2.01
C SER A 93 -7.64 -12.91 -1.54
N PRO A 94 -8.32 -14.08 -1.42
CA PRO A 94 -9.68 -14.15 -0.89
C PRO A 94 -9.83 -13.50 0.50
N VAL A 95 -8.84 -13.69 1.38
CA VAL A 95 -8.84 -13.11 2.74
C VAL A 95 -8.76 -11.59 2.68
N GLN A 96 -7.93 -11.03 1.80
CA GLN A 96 -7.80 -9.58 1.58
C GLN A 96 -9.10 -8.99 1.04
N ARG A 97 -9.72 -9.65 0.05
CA ARG A 97 -11.04 -9.23 -0.48
C ARG A 97 -12.11 -9.24 0.62
N GLY A 98 -12.08 -10.22 1.52
CA GLY A 98 -12.98 -10.27 2.67
C GLY A 98 -12.76 -9.15 3.69
N TRP A 99 -11.53 -8.66 3.84
CA TRP A 99 -11.24 -7.45 4.64
C TRP A 99 -11.76 -6.19 3.97
N ILE A 100 -11.48 -6.02 2.68
CA ILE A 100 -11.94 -4.86 1.89
C ILE A 100 -13.46 -4.72 1.96
N ALA A 101 -14.20 -5.83 1.79
CA ALA A 101 -15.66 -5.82 1.91
C ALA A 101 -16.14 -5.36 3.29
N ARG A 102 -15.53 -5.86 4.38
CA ARG A 102 -15.88 -5.47 5.76
C ARG A 102 -15.54 -4.01 6.05
N LEU A 103 -14.41 -3.50 5.54
CA LEU A 103 -14.01 -2.10 5.70
C LEU A 103 -14.99 -1.16 4.99
N ARG A 104 -15.40 -1.52 3.77
CA ARG A 104 -16.43 -0.78 3.02
C ARG A 104 -17.78 -0.76 3.76
N GLN A 105 -18.21 -1.90 4.30
CA GLN A 105 -19.41 -1.97 5.14
C GLN A 105 -19.31 -1.11 6.41
N ALA A 106 -18.11 -0.94 6.95
CA ALA A 106 -17.84 -0.12 8.12
C ALA A 106 -17.64 1.39 7.82
N GLY A 107 -17.91 1.83 6.58
CA GLY A 107 -17.82 3.25 6.21
C GLY A 107 -16.43 3.75 5.82
N TYR A 108 -15.49 2.84 5.52
CA TYR A 108 -14.17 3.20 4.99
C TYR A 108 -14.12 3.04 3.47
N SER A 109 -13.33 3.88 2.80
CA SER A 109 -12.88 3.58 1.45
C SER A 109 -11.79 2.50 1.55
N ALA A 110 -11.80 1.51 0.65
CA ALA A 110 -10.81 0.44 0.67
C ALA A 110 -10.58 -0.05 -0.75
N GLU A 111 -9.38 0.19 -1.30
CA GLU A 111 -9.09 -0.05 -2.72
C GLU A 111 -7.92 -1.02 -2.90
N VAL A 112 -7.99 -1.82 -3.98
CA VAL A 112 -6.85 -2.62 -4.45
C VAL A 112 -6.18 -1.86 -5.58
N CYS A 113 -4.91 -1.50 -5.39
CA CYS A 113 -4.15 -0.73 -6.36
C CYS A 113 -3.04 -1.59 -6.97
N CYS A 114 -2.98 -1.64 -8.31
CA CYS A 114 -1.93 -2.35 -9.04
C CYS A 114 -0.81 -1.38 -9.44
N GLY A 115 0.33 -1.47 -8.79
CA GLY A 115 1.46 -0.56 -8.93
C GLY A 115 1.33 0.71 -8.06
N TRP A 116 2.47 1.28 -7.70
CA TRP A 116 2.54 2.49 -6.87
C TRP A 116 1.90 3.69 -7.56
N GLU A 117 1.99 3.81 -8.89
CA GLU A 117 1.38 4.92 -9.64
C GLU A 117 -0.15 4.93 -9.47
N ALA A 118 -0.80 3.76 -9.52
CA ALA A 118 -2.25 3.64 -9.32
C ALA A 118 -2.67 4.00 -7.88
N ALA A 119 -1.87 3.61 -6.90
CA ALA A 119 -2.11 3.97 -5.50
C ALA A 119 -1.91 5.47 -5.25
N ALA A 120 -0.90 6.09 -5.86
CA ALA A 120 -0.67 7.53 -5.79
C ALA A 120 -1.86 8.31 -6.37
N LEU A 121 -2.37 7.91 -7.55
CA LEU A 121 -3.57 8.51 -8.14
C LEU A 121 -4.80 8.36 -7.22
N THR A 122 -4.96 7.20 -6.59
CA THR A 122 -6.06 6.94 -5.64
C THR A 122 -5.97 7.85 -4.41
N LEU A 123 -4.77 8.03 -3.84
CA LEU A 123 -4.52 8.94 -2.71
C LEU A 123 -4.80 10.39 -3.09
N THR A 124 -4.30 10.83 -4.25
CA THR A 124 -4.53 12.19 -4.76
C THR A 124 -6.03 12.45 -4.93
N HIS A 125 -6.74 11.57 -5.65
CA HIS A 125 -8.19 11.71 -5.84
C HIS A 125 -8.94 11.76 -4.51
N TYR A 126 -8.54 10.92 -3.55
CA TYR A 126 -9.19 10.85 -2.25
C TYR A 126 -8.95 12.11 -1.39
N LEU A 127 -7.81 12.80 -1.56
CA LEU A 127 -7.41 13.95 -0.75
C LEU A 127 -7.79 15.31 -1.33
N GLU A 128 -7.92 15.43 -2.66
CA GLU A 128 -8.21 16.69 -3.36
C GLU A 128 -9.69 17.07 -3.40
N GLU A 129 -10.60 16.14 -3.06
CA GLU A 129 -12.06 16.34 -3.01
C GLU A 129 -12.64 16.12 -1.60
#